data_AF-A0A177QEG8-F1
#
_entry.id   AF-A0A177QEG8-F1
#
_cell.length_a   1.000
_cell.length_b   1.000
_cell.length_c   1.000
_cell.angle_alpha   90.00
_cell.angle_beta   90.00
_cell.angle_gamma   90.00
#
_symmetry.space_group_name_H-M   'P 1'
#
loop_
_entity.id
_entity.type
_entity.pdbx_description
1 polymer ?
#
loop_
_entity_poly.entity_id
_entity_poly.type
_entity_poly.pdbx_seq_one_letter_code
_entity_poly.pdbx_strand_id
1 'polypeptide(L)'
;MAINLKVPETKELRPRITVLGVGGAGGNAVNNMIEAGLEGVDFVVANTDAQALAQSKATRRIQLGVSTTEGLGAGAQPEVGRAGAEESMAEIMEQLAGSHMVFIAAGMGGGTGTGAAPVIARAVREAGILTVGVVTKPFSLEGDRRMRVAERGITELQQFVHTLIVIPNQNLFRVANERTTMAQAFAMADEVLHAGVRGVTDLIVMPGLINLDFADIKSVISEMGKAMMGTGEAEGEDRAQRAADMAISNPLLDDVTMKGAKGVLINITGGPDLMLFEVEQAANRIRSEVDPDANIIFGNTILDEMEGRIRVSVVATGIDADQIRMPLPEKVRTLHPHLNLKSPARVAEPVRPTYAPAPAPMANPVHATMDALAQEIGADKSPAEDYILGGADAPEVTAAPVVKYPATESYRPLEQQPMAQPAAEKKSGWGFFGRKKQADLRTEPAPEPRVAGPRATATTMPPQQPPAAKDDDLFPDHKRDEQFEIPAFLRRQSN
;
A
#
# COMPACT_ATOMS: atom_id res chain seq x y z
N MET A 1 2.88 18.98 -57.54
CA MET A 1 3.34 18.57 -56.20
C MET A 1 2.20 18.84 -55.24
N ALA A 2 1.60 17.81 -54.65
CA ALA A 2 0.56 17.97 -53.65
C ALA A 2 1.22 18.46 -52.34
N ILE A 3 0.84 19.65 -51.88
CA ILE A 3 1.30 20.18 -50.61
C ILE A 3 0.53 19.42 -49.53
N ASN A 4 1.22 18.51 -48.86
CA ASN A 4 0.67 17.72 -47.76
C ASN A 4 0.72 18.60 -46.49
N LEU A 5 -0.33 19.41 -46.28
CA LEU A 5 -0.54 20.14 -45.03
C LEU A 5 -0.91 19.12 -43.94
N LYS A 6 0.09 18.63 -43.21
CA LYS A 6 -0.16 18.07 -41.88
C LYS A 6 -0.52 19.24 -40.97
N VAL A 7 -1.80 19.35 -40.63
CA VAL A 7 -2.25 20.19 -39.51
C VAL A 7 -1.39 19.77 -38.31
N PRO A 8 -0.68 20.69 -37.64
CA PRO A 8 0.04 20.33 -36.43
C PRO A 8 -0.99 19.78 -35.45
N GLU A 9 -0.81 18.54 -35.02
CA GLU A 9 -1.59 18.00 -33.90
C GLU A 9 -1.32 18.91 -32.71
N THR A 10 -2.29 19.74 -32.37
CA THR A 10 -2.31 20.46 -31.11
C THR A 10 -2.34 19.39 -30.03
N LYS A 11 -1.17 19.08 -29.45
CA LYS A 11 -1.11 18.28 -28.23
C LYS A 11 -1.88 19.06 -27.17
N GLU A 12 -3.12 18.66 -26.90
CA GLU A 12 -3.80 19.09 -25.69
C GLU A 12 -2.98 18.58 -24.51
N LEU A 13 -2.22 19.47 -23.89
CA LEU A 13 -1.39 19.18 -22.72
C LEU A 13 -2.29 19.11 -21.48
N ARG A 14 -3.20 18.15 -21.44
CA ARG A 14 -3.98 17.86 -20.23
C ARG A 14 -3.05 17.23 -19.18
N PRO A 15 -3.12 17.64 -17.91
CA PRO A 15 -2.37 16.99 -16.83
C PRO A 15 -2.71 15.50 -16.81
N ARG A 16 -1.69 14.65 -16.87
CA ARG A 16 -1.84 13.19 -16.71
C ARG A 16 -1.85 12.86 -15.23
N ILE A 17 -2.97 12.33 -14.74
CA ILE A 17 -3.16 11.90 -13.36
C ILE A 17 -3.16 10.38 -13.33
N THR A 18 -2.50 9.79 -12.35
CA THR A 18 -2.47 8.34 -12.16
C THR A 18 -2.87 7.98 -10.74
N VAL A 19 -3.76 7.02 -10.58
CA VAL A 19 -4.13 6.44 -9.28
C VAL A 19 -3.42 5.10 -9.14
N LEU A 20 -2.53 5.00 -8.16
CA LEU A 20 -1.80 3.82 -7.80
C LEU A 20 -2.39 3.18 -6.54
N GLY A 21 -3.08 2.05 -6.70
CA GLY A 21 -3.53 1.22 -5.59
C GLY A 21 -2.42 0.29 -5.11
N VAL A 22 -2.01 0.40 -3.84
CA VAL A 22 -0.94 -0.40 -3.25
C VAL A 22 -1.48 -1.41 -2.23
N GLY A 23 -1.19 -2.69 -2.46
CA GLY A 23 -1.68 -3.80 -1.63
C GLY A 23 -3.17 -4.09 -1.83
N GLY A 24 -3.73 -4.95 -0.97
CA GLY A 24 -5.12 -5.42 -1.10
C GLY A 24 -6.16 -4.30 -1.02
N ALA A 25 -6.14 -3.48 0.03
CA ALA A 25 -7.10 -2.39 0.20
C ALA A 25 -6.95 -1.31 -0.89
N GLY A 26 -5.72 -0.97 -1.30
CA GLY A 26 -5.50 -0.04 -2.42
C GLY A 26 -6.03 -0.60 -3.74
N GLY A 27 -5.84 -1.90 -4.00
CA GLY A 27 -6.40 -2.58 -5.16
C GLY A 27 -7.93 -2.62 -5.16
N ASN A 28 -8.56 -2.87 -4.01
CA ASN A 28 -10.01 -2.83 -3.86
C ASN A 28 -10.56 -1.42 -4.12
N ALA A 29 -9.95 -0.40 -3.54
CA ALA A 29 -10.33 0.99 -3.78
C ALA A 29 -10.23 1.37 -5.26
N VAL A 30 -9.16 0.95 -5.95
CA VAL A 30 -9.03 1.16 -7.41
C VAL A 30 -10.12 0.44 -8.18
N ASN A 31 -10.44 -0.81 -7.84
CA ASN A 31 -11.55 -1.53 -8.49
C ASN A 31 -12.87 -0.78 -8.29
N ASN A 32 -13.15 -0.28 -7.08
CA ASN A 32 -14.33 0.52 -6.78
C ASN A 32 -14.36 1.82 -7.60
N MET A 33 -13.23 2.52 -7.74
CA MET A 33 -13.14 3.74 -8.58
C MET A 33 -13.41 3.46 -10.06
N ILE A 34 -12.93 2.33 -10.57
CA ILE A 34 -13.20 1.90 -11.95
C ILE A 34 -14.69 1.57 -12.14
N GLU A 35 -15.29 0.87 -11.18
CA GLU A 35 -16.72 0.52 -11.20
C GLU A 35 -17.62 1.75 -11.08
N ALA A 36 -17.21 2.73 -10.28
CA ALA A 36 -17.88 4.02 -10.13
C ALA A 36 -17.70 4.96 -11.34
N GLY A 37 -16.90 4.56 -12.34
CA GLY A 37 -16.72 5.33 -13.57
C GLY A 37 -15.88 6.60 -13.41
N LEU A 38 -14.88 6.61 -12.51
CA LEU A 38 -14.00 7.76 -12.36
C LEU A 38 -13.18 8.01 -13.64
N GLU A 39 -13.41 9.15 -14.28
CA GLU A 39 -12.81 9.49 -15.58
C GLU A 39 -11.51 10.31 -15.47
N GLY A 40 -10.73 10.31 -16.56
CA GLY A 40 -9.52 11.12 -16.74
C GLY A 40 -8.36 10.82 -15.79
N VAL A 41 -8.36 9.63 -15.19
CA VAL A 41 -7.23 9.09 -14.43
C VAL A 41 -6.77 7.75 -15.00
N ASP A 42 -5.46 7.53 -15.01
CA ASP A 42 -4.87 6.23 -15.33
C ASP A 42 -4.84 5.37 -14.05
N PHE A 43 -5.38 4.15 -14.09
CA PHE A 43 -5.33 3.23 -12.94
C PHE A 43 -4.15 2.26 -13.02
N VAL A 44 -3.42 2.14 -11.91
CA VAL A 44 -2.33 1.18 -11.72
C VAL A 44 -2.55 0.48 -10.38
N VAL A 45 -2.35 -0.84 -10.33
CA VAL A 45 -2.36 -1.59 -9.06
C VAL A 45 -1.03 -2.29 -8.86
N ALA A 46 -0.46 -2.15 -7.66
CA ALA A 46 0.77 -2.80 -7.26
C ALA A 46 0.53 -3.67 -6.02
N ASN A 47 0.78 -4.97 -6.12
CA ASN A 47 0.55 -5.88 -5.01
C ASN A 47 1.59 -7.02 -4.97
N THR A 48 1.93 -7.48 -3.78
CA THR A 48 2.77 -8.67 -3.56
C THR A 48 1.99 -9.98 -3.65
N ASP A 49 0.66 -9.90 -3.57
CA ASP A 49 -0.25 -11.04 -3.71
C ASP A 49 -0.74 -11.14 -5.16
N ALA A 50 -0.35 -12.23 -5.84
CA ALA A 50 -0.67 -12.47 -7.23
C ALA A 50 -2.15 -12.82 -7.46
N GLN A 51 -2.82 -13.44 -6.48
CA GLN A 51 -4.24 -13.77 -6.58
C GLN A 51 -5.08 -12.49 -6.54
N ALA A 52 -4.77 -11.59 -5.62
CA ALA A 52 -5.41 -10.29 -5.53
C ALA A 52 -5.17 -9.46 -6.81
N LEU A 53 -3.94 -9.50 -7.36
CA LEU A 53 -3.61 -8.78 -8.59
C LEU A 53 -4.36 -9.32 -9.82
N ALA A 54 -4.58 -10.63 -9.90
CA ALA A 54 -5.33 -11.27 -10.99
C ALA A 54 -6.81 -10.84 -11.00
N GLN A 55 -7.39 -10.52 -9.84
CA GLN A 55 -8.77 -10.06 -9.69
C GLN A 55 -8.93 -8.55 -9.94
N SER A 56 -7.83 -7.81 -10.10
CA SER A 56 -7.91 -6.36 -10.35
C SER A 56 -8.50 -6.04 -11.72
N LYS A 57 -9.36 -5.03 -11.75
CA LYS A 57 -9.96 -4.44 -12.96
C LYS A 57 -9.04 -3.41 -13.63
N ALA A 58 -7.94 -3.02 -12.97
CA ALA A 58 -7.01 -2.06 -13.53
C ALA A 58 -6.27 -2.65 -14.75
N THR A 59 -6.13 -1.84 -15.80
CA THR A 59 -5.42 -2.23 -17.02
C THR A 59 -3.95 -2.53 -16.74
N ARG A 60 -3.35 -1.79 -15.79
CA ARG A 60 -1.92 -1.80 -15.50
C ARG A 60 -1.71 -2.39 -14.11
N ARG A 61 -0.95 -3.48 -14.04
CA ARG A 61 -0.79 -4.31 -12.85
C ARG A 61 0.69 -4.61 -12.66
N ILE A 62 1.17 -4.41 -11.44
CA ILE A 62 2.57 -4.58 -11.07
C ILE A 62 2.64 -5.61 -9.94
N GLN A 63 3.33 -6.71 -10.18
CA GLN A 63 3.59 -7.71 -9.16
C GLN A 63 4.83 -7.28 -8.36
N LEU A 64 4.62 -6.95 -7.10
CA LEU A 64 5.70 -6.55 -6.20
C LEU A 64 6.41 -7.79 -5.66
N GLY A 65 7.74 -7.71 -5.59
CA GLY A 65 8.56 -8.68 -4.87
C GLY A 65 8.44 -10.11 -5.36
N VAL A 66 8.47 -10.35 -6.69
CA VAL A 66 8.33 -11.68 -7.29
C VAL A 66 9.32 -12.67 -6.66
N SER A 67 10.56 -12.25 -6.46
CA SER A 67 11.61 -13.07 -5.84
C SER A 67 11.49 -13.16 -4.32
N THR A 68 10.87 -12.15 -3.71
CA THR A 68 10.77 -12.02 -2.25
C THR A 68 9.59 -12.79 -1.66
N THR A 69 8.43 -12.79 -2.33
CA THR A 69 7.18 -13.36 -1.80
C THR A 69 6.67 -14.56 -2.60
N GLU A 70 7.26 -14.83 -3.77
CA GLU A 70 6.78 -15.85 -4.72
C GLU A 70 5.29 -15.66 -5.09
N GLY A 71 4.77 -14.42 -4.97
CA GLY A 71 3.37 -14.08 -5.24
C GLY A 71 2.40 -14.39 -4.11
N LEU A 72 2.86 -14.80 -2.93
CA LEU A 72 2.03 -15.21 -1.78
C LEU A 72 1.63 -14.04 -0.85
N GLY A 73 2.06 -12.82 -1.17
CA GLY A 73 1.82 -11.65 -0.33
C GLY A 73 2.85 -11.44 0.78
N ALA A 74 2.74 -10.30 1.47
CA ALA A 74 3.73 -9.86 2.46
C ALA A 74 3.49 -10.39 3.90
N GLY A 75 2.51 -11.27 4.12
CA GLY A 75 2.27 -11.90 5.44
C GLY A 75 2.06 -10.92 6.61
N ALA A 76 1.44 -9.76 6.37
CA ALA A 76 1.30 -8.67 7.34
C ALA A 76 2.63 -8.13 7.92
N GLN A 77 3.74 -8.31 7.18
CA GLN A 77 5.06 -7.79 7.52
C GLN A 77 5.42 -6.60 6.60
N PRO A 78 5.50 -5.36 7.13
CA PRO A 78 5.85 -4.20 6.34
C PRO A 78 7.21 -4.30 5.63
N GLU A 79 8.22 -4.87 6.28
CA GLU A 79 9.56 -5.00 5.69
C GLU A 79 9.56 -5.85 4.40
N VAL A 80 8.69 -6.87 4.32
CA VAL A 80 8.51 -7.68 3.10
C VAL A 80 7.85 -6.85 2.00
N GLY A 81 6.85 -6.04 2.35
CA GLY A 81 6.22 -5.10 1.42
C GLY A 81 7.20 -4.04 0.88
N ARG A 82 8.07 -3.51 1.76
CA ARG A 82 9.15 -2.59 1.41
C ARG A 82 10.13 -3.23 0.43
N ALA A 83 10.68 -4.40 0.78
CA ALA A 83 11.63 -5.11 -0.07
C ALA A 83 11.04 -5.42 -1.45
N GLY A 84 9.77 -5.84 -1.50
CA GLY A 84 9.09 -6.09 -2.76
C GLY A 84 8.88 -4.84 -3.63
N ALA A 85 8.70 -3.66 -3.01
CA ALA A 85 8.64 -2.40 -3.75
C ALA A 85 10.01 -1.93 -4.25
N GLU A 86 11.07 -2.14 -3.46
CA GLU A 86 12.44 -1.84 -3.88
C GLU A 86 12.88 -2.73 -5.05
N GLU A 87 12.54 -4.03 -5.01
CA GLU A 87 12.78 -4.99 -6.10
C GLU A 87 12.13 -4.54 -7.41
N SER A 88 10.86 -4.12 -7.35
CA SER A 88 10.06 -3.76 -8.53
C SER A 88 10.11 -2.26 -8.89
N MET A 89 11.03 -1.48 -8.29
CA MET A 89 11.01 -0.01 -8.42
C MET A 89 11.16 0.49 -9.87
N ALA A 90 11.98 -0.18 -10.67
CA ALA A 90 12.17 0.17 -12.08
C ALA A 90 10.86 0.06 -12.88
N GLU A 91 10.11 -1.02 -12.68
CA GLU A 91 8.81 -1.25 -13.30
C GLU A 91 7.78 -0.22 -12.82
N ILE A 92 7.75 0.09 -11.52
CA ILE A 92 6.86 1.11 -10.95
C ILE A 92 7.11 2.47 -11.61
N MET A 93 8.37 2.89 -11.73
CA MET A 93 8.69 4.19 -12.34
C MET A 93 8.47 4.23 -13.85
N GLU A 94 8.68 3.12 -14.56
CA GLU A 94 8.33 3.01 -15.98
C GLU A 94 6.83 3.19 -16.18
N GLN A 95 6.02 2.56 -15.33
CA GLN A 95 4.59 2.73 -15.35
C GLN A 95 4.21 4.19 -15.00
N LEU A 96 4.77 4.79 -13.96
CA LEU A 96 4.41 6.16 -13.58
C LEU A 96 5.02 7.25 -14.48
N ALA A 97 5.74 6.87 -15.55
CA ALA A 97 6.38 7.80 -16.46
C ALA A 97 5.38 8.71 -17.19
N GLY A 98 5.63 10.02 -17.12
CA GLY A 98 4.80 11.04 -17.77
C GLY A 98 3.55 11.44 -16.98
N SER A 99 3.34 10.88 -15.79
CA SER A 99 2.32 11.37 -14.85
C SER A 99 2.78 12.69 -14.22
N HIS A 100 1.88 13.67 -14.19
CA HIS A 100 2.11 14.96 -13.54
C HIS A 100 1.72 14.91 -12.06
N MET A 101 0.76 14.04 -11.75
CA MET A 101 0.24 13.80 -10.42
C MET A 101 -0.03 12.31 -10.21
N VAL A 102 0.30 11.81 -9.02
CA VAL A 102 0.03 10.43 -8.61
C VAL A 102 -0.69 10.43 -7.27
N PHE A 103 -1.83 9.74 -7.22
CA PHE A 103 -2.51 9.37 -5.98
C PHE A 103 -2.06 7.99 -5.55
N ILE A 104 -1.56 7.85 -4.33
CA ILE A 104 -1.16 6.56 -3.75
C ILE A 104 -2.25 6.14 -2.77
N ALA A 105 -3.09 5.20 -3.18
CA ALA A 105 -4.17 4.64 -2.37
C ALA A 105 -3.70 3.37 -1.64
N ALA A 106 -3.77 3.34 -0.31
CA ALA A 106 -3.34 2.17 0.46
C ALA A 106 -4.08 2.01 1.78
N GLY A 107 -4.28 0.76 2.21
CA GLY A 107 -4.73 0.45 3.57
C GLY A 107 -3.55 0.21 4.50
N MET A 108 -3.47 0.96 5.59
CA MET A 108 -2.35 0.91 6.53
C MET A 108 -2.58 -0.16 7.60
N GLY A 109 -1.48 -0.70 8.14
CA GLY A 109 -1.50 -1.76 9.15
C GLY A 109 -1.28 -3.16 8.59
N GLY A 110 -1.43 -3.35 7.27
CA GLY A 110 -1.01 -4.57 6.56
C GLY A 110 0.50 -4.63 6.29
N GLY A 111 0.94 -5.60 5.49
CA GLY A 111 2.33 -5.72 5.07
C GLY A 111 2.64 -4.87 3.83
N THR A 112 1.96 -5.16 2.72
CA THR A 112 2.22 -4.53 1.41
C THR A 112 1.95 -3.04 1.43
N GLY A 113 0.73 -2.61 1.78
CA GLY A 113 0.36 -1.18 1.79
C GLY A 113 1.29 -0.35 2.68
N THR A 114 1.47 -0.78 3.93
CA THR A 114 2.30 -0.08 4.91
C THR A 114 3.77 0.03 4.50
N GLY A 115 4.35 -1.03 3.93
CA GLY A 115 5.77 -1.07 3.59
C GLY A 115 6.11 -0.52 2.20
N ALA A 116 5.27 -0.80 1.20
CA ALA A 116 5.52 -0.41 -0.18
C ALA A 116 5.15 1.07 -0.45
N ALA A 117 4.05 1.57 0.11
CA ALA A 117 3.56 2.91 -0.20
C ALA A 117 4.59 4.03 0.10
N PRO A 118 5.29 4.05 1.26
CA PRO A 118 6.31 5.07 1.53
C PRO A 118 7.49 5.02 0.55
N VAL A 119 7.94 3.82 0.20
CA VAL A 119 9.06 3.62 -0.74
C VAL A 119 8.71 4.10 -2.13
N ILE A 120 7.49 3.80 -2.60
CA ILE A 120 7.00 4.27 -3.88
C ILE A 120 6.83 5.79 -3.85
N ALA A 121 6.22 6.35 -2.80
CA ALA A 121 6.04 7.79 -2.65
C ALA A 121 7.36 8.54 -2.74
N ARG A 122 8.43 8.02 -2.10
CA ARG A 122 9.76 8.61 -2.16
C ARG A 122 10.27 8.71 -3.60
N ALA A 123 10.23 7.61 -4.35
CA ALA A 123 10.72 7.58 -5.73
C ALA A 123 9.91 8.49 -6.66
N VAL A 124 8.57 8.50 -6.50
CA VAL A 124 7.67 9.37 -7.27
C VAL A 124 7.94 10.84 -6.99
N ARG A 125 8.15 11.21 -5.72
CA ARG A 125 8.49 12.57 -5.31
C ARG A 125 9.86 13.01 -5.82
N GLU A 126 10.86 12.13 -5.75
CA GLU A 126 12.21 12.38 -6.29
C GLU A 126 12.19 12.59 -7.82
N ALA A 127 11.24 11.96 -8.52
CA ALA A 127 10.99 12.19 -9.94
C ALA A 127 10.25 13.51 -10.25
N GLY A 128 9.91 14.32 -9.24
CA GLY A 128 9.25 15.62 -9.40
C GLY A 128 7.75 15.56 -9.67
N ILE A 129 7.11 14.42 -9.42
CA ILE A 129 5.68 14.20 -9.63
C ILE A 129 4.89 14.63 -8.38
N LEU A 130 3.79 15.38 -8.56
CA LEU A 130 2.92 15.77 -7.45
C LEU A 130 2.30 14.52 -6.82
N THR A 131 2.69 14.20 -5.59
CA THR A 131 2.34 12.94 -4.93
C THR A 131 1.37 13.20 -3.78
N VAL A 132 0.17 12.61 -3.86
CA VAL A 132 -0.85 12.66 -2.81
C VAL A 132 -1.09 11.25 -2.27
N GLY A 133 -0.89 11.04 -0.97
CA GLY A 133 -1.26 9.79 -0.32
C GLY A 133 -2.71 9.85 0.14
N VAL A 134 -3.49 8.81 -0.13
CA VAL A 134 -4.86 8.66 0.39
C VAL A 134 -4.93 7.30 1.08
N VAL A 135 -4.92 7.29 2.41
CA VAL A 135 -4.73 6.06 3.17
C VAL A 135 -5.75 5.86 4.28
N THR A 136 -6.10 4.60 4.53
CA THR A 136 -7.00 4.25 5.63
C THR A 136 -6.25 3.71 6.85
N LYS A 137 -6.70 4.09 8.05
CA LYS A 137 -6.32 3.42 9.31
C LYS A 137 -7.25 2.23 9.54
N PRO A 138 -6.76 1.12 10.12
CA PRO A 138 -7.58 -0.05 10.37
C PRO A 138 -8.67 0.24 11.41
N PHE A 139 -9.71 -0.59 11.45
CA PHE A 139 -10.68 -0.56 12.53
C PHE A 139 -10.05 -1.02 13.86
N SER A 140 -10.53 -0.52 15.00
CA SER A 140 -10.02 -0.96 16.32
C SER A 140 -10.20 -2.47 16.54
N LEU A 141 -11.26 -3.04 15.97
CA LEU A 141 -11.54 -4.49 15.99
C LEU A 141 -10.49 -5.34 15.25
N GLU A 142 -9.67 -4.77 14.37
CA GLU A 142 -8.56 -5.48 13.72
C GLU A 142 -7.32 -5.61 14.63
N GLY A 143 -7.34 -4.96 15.80
CA GLY A 143 -6.39 -5.12 16.89
C GLY A 143 -5.27 -4.07 16.94
N ASP A 144 -4.80 -3.79 18.16
CA ASP A 144 -3.81 -2.74 18.46
C ASP A 144 -2.46 -2.91 17.76
N ARG A 145 -2.07 -4.15 17.45
CA ARG A 145 -0.85 -4.42 16.68
C ARG A 145 -0.97 -3.81 15.29
N ARG A 146 -2.11 -3.98 14.62
CA ARG A 146 -2.37 -3.47 13.27
C ARG A 146 -2.41 -1.94 13.28
N MET A 147 -3.06 -1.35 14.27
CA MET A 147 -3.09 0.11 14.46
C MET A 147 -1.68 0.70 14.66
N ARG A 148 -0.85 0.10 15.53
CA ARG A 148 0.54 0.57 15.74
C ARG A 148 1.39 0.49 14.48
N VAL A 149 1.20 -0.56 13.66
CA VAL A 149 1.88 -0.68 12.37
C VAL A 149 1.40 0.39 11.40
N ALA A 150 0.08 0.68 11.39
CA ALA A 150 -0.50 1.72 10.55
C ALA A 150 0.05 3.10 10.87
N GLU A 151 0.07 3.51 12.14
CA GLU A 151 0.59 4.82 12.56
C GLU A 151 2.07 5.02 12.18
N ARG A 152 2.89 3.97 12.32
CA ARG A 152 4.30 4.01 11.89
C ARG A 152 4.42 4.21 10.38
N GLY A 153 3.67 3.45 9.60
CA GLY A 153 3.67 3.59 8.14
C GLY A 153 3.14 4.95 7.68
N ILE A 154 2.13 5.50 8.35
CA ILE A 154 1.57 6.83 8.05
C ILE A 154 2.62 7.92 8.31
N THR A 155 3.31 7.82 9.45
CA THR A 155 4.40 8.74 9.82
C THR A 155 5.54 8.70 8.80
N GLU A 156 5.87 7.52 8.28
CA GLU A 156 6.88 7.36 7.25
C GLU A 156 6.40 7.93 5.90
N LEU A 157 5.20 7.54 5.46
CA LEU A 157 4.61 8.00 4.20
C LEU A 157 4.50 9.53 4.13
N GLN A 158 4.14 10.17 5.24
CA GLN A 158 4.02 11.62 5.35
C GLN A 158 5.31 12.37 4.98
N GLN A 159 6.48 11.75 5.18
CA GLN A 159 7.76 12.35 4.83
C GLN A 159 7.99 12.39 3.31
N PHE A 160 7.28 11.56 2.55
CA PHE A 160 7.54 11.33 1.13
C PHE A 160 6.40 11.76 0.21
N VAL A 161 5.26 12.21 0.75
CA VAL A 161 4.17 12.80 -0.03
C VAL A 161 4.10 14.30 0.16
N HIS A 162 3.47 15.01 -0.79
CA HIS A 162 3.21 16.45 -0.65
C HIS A 162 2.02 16.70 0.27
N THR A 163 0.99 15.85 0.13
CA THR A 163 -0.21 15.84 0.95
C THR A 163 -0.59 14.41 1.29
N LEU A 164 -0.99 14.16 2.53
CA LEU A 164 -1.44 12.86 3.04
C LEU A 164 -2.85 12.98 3.61
N ILE A 165 -3.84 12.46 2.88
CA ILE A 165 -5.21 12.31 3.35
C ILE A 165 -5.30 11.02 4.16
N VAL A 166 -5.62 11.14 5.45
CA VAL A 166 -5.73 9.99 6.35
C VAL A 166 -7.19 9.78 6.73
N ILE A 167 -7.72 8.60 6.43
CA ILE A 167 -9.11 8.22 6.68
C ILE A 167 -9.14 7.24 7.86
N PRO A 168 -9.65 7.64 9.03
CA PRO A 168 -9.83 6.72 10.15
C PRO A 168 -11.08 5.85 9.92
N ASN A 169 -10.89 4.54 9.63
CA ASN A 169 -12.03 3.64 9.42
C ASN A 169 -12.97 3.57 10.63
N GLN A 170 -12.46 3.86 11.84
CA GLN A 170 -13.29 3.96 13.04
C GLN A 170 -14.45 4.97 12.89
N ASN A 171 -14.25 6.04 12.12
CA ASN A 171 -15.27 7.08 11.94
C ASN A 171 -16.40 6.63 11.01
N LEU A 172 -16.19 5.56 10.22
CA LEU A 172 -17.24 4.94 9.41
C LEU A 172 -18.35 4.34 10.28
N PHE A 173 -18.07 4.00 11.56
CA PHE A 173 -19.12 3.56 12.48
C PHE A 173 -20.10 4.67 12.87
N ARG A 174 -19.71 5.94 12.74
CA ARG A 174 -20.61 7.08 13.04
C ARG A 174 -21.67 7.27 11.94
N VAL A 175 -21.40 6.74 10.74
CA VAL A 175 -22.30 6.78 9.58
C VAL A 175 -22.95 5.42 9.29
N ALA A 176 -22.45 4.34 9.92
CA ALA A 176 -23.04 2.99 9.85
C ALA A 176 -24.21 2.81 10.83
N ASN A 177 -25.07 1.84 10.56
CA ASN A 177 -26.17 1.46 11.46
C ASN A 177 -25.92 0.06 12.06
N GLU A 178 -26.74 -0.37 13.02
CA GLU A 178 -26.60 -1.66 13.71
C GLU A 178 -26.69 -2.90 12.80
N ARG A 179 -27.17 -2.72 11.56
CA ARG A 179 -27.29 -3.79 10.55
C ARG A 179 -26.14 -3.79 9.55
N THR A 180 -25.23 -2.83 9.62
CA THR A 180 -24.08 -2.75 8.71
C THR A 180 -23.15 -3.95 8.95
N THR A 181 -23.00 -4.77 7.92
CA THR A 181 -22.08 -5.92 7.93
C THR A 181 -20.62 -5.48 7.78
N MET A 182 -19.68 -6.36 8.11
CA MET A 182 -18.24 -6.08 7.94
C MET A 182 -17.88 -5.79 6.47
N ALA A 183 -18.48 -6.51 5.52
CA ALA A 183 -18.27 -6.30 4.10
C ALA A 183 -18.74 -4.90 3.66
N GLN A 184 -19.90 -4.46 4.15
CA GLN A 184 -20.40 -3.11 3.90
C GLN A 184 -19.51 -2.05 4.55
N ALA A 185 -18.98 -2.27 5.75
CA ALA A 185 -18.04 -1.35 6.40
C ALA A 185 -16.74 -1.16 5.58
N PHE A 186 -16.20 -2.23 4.98
CA PHE A 186 -15.05 -2.10 4.06
C PHE A 186 -15.43 -1.40 2.75
N ALA A 187 -16.61 -1.69 2.18
CA ALA A 187 -17.09 -0.98 1.00
C ALA A 187 -17.27 0.52 1.28
N MET A 188 -17.73 0.91 2.47
CA MET A 188 -17.78 2.31 2.90
C MET A 188 -16.39 2.94 2.98
N ALA A 189 -15.37 2.19 3.43
CA ALA A 189 -13.98 2.68 3.42
C ALA A 189 -13.46 2.91 1.98
N ASP A 190 -13.78 2.00 1.06
CA ASP A 190 -13.43 2.11 -0.36
C ASP A 190 -14.18 3.29 -1.03
N GLU A 191 -15.41 3.56 -0.63
CA GLU A 191 -16.19 4.73 -1.07
C GLU A 191 -15.56 6.04 -0.59
N VAL A 192 -15.06 6.09 0.65
CA VAL A 192 -14.35 7.27 1.16
C VAL A 192 -13.01 7.47 0.46
N LEU A 193 -12.28 6.40 0.13
CA LEU A 193 -11.06 6.49 -0.68
C LEU A 193 -11.38 7.04 -2.08
N HIS A 194 -12.46 6.55 -2.70
CA HIS A 194 -12.96 7.07 -3.97
C HIS A 194 -13.31 8.56 -3.88
N ALA A 195 -14.08 8.98 -2.87
CA ALA A 195 -14.40 10.38 -2.65
C ALA A 195 -13.14 11.24 -2.44
N GLY A 196 -12.12 10.68 -1.76
CA GLY A 196 -10.79 11.29 -1.54
C GLY A 196 -10.08 11.66 -2.82
N VAL A 197 -10.03 10.72 -3.75
CA VAL A 197 -9.42 10.94 -5.07
C VAL A 197 -10.31 11.82 -5.92
N ARG A 198 -11.60 11.50 -6.04
CA ARG A 198 -12.59 12.20 -6.85
C ARG A 198 -12.68 13.70 -6.52
N GLY A 199 -12.69 14.05 -5.23
CA GLY A 199 -12.79 15.43 -4.76
C GLY A 199 -11.67 16.34 -5.30
N VAL A 200 -10.49 15.79 -5.57
CA VAL A 200 -9.36 16.53 -6.15
C VAL A 200 -9.29 16.37 -7.67
N THR A 201 -9.58 15.18 -8.21
CA THR A 201 -9.48 14.92 -9.64
C THR A 201 -10.56 15.63 -10.45
N ASP A 202 -11.78 15.74 -9.91
CA ASP A 202 -12.90 16.40 -10.61
C ASP A 202 -12.58 17.88 -10.89
N LEU A 203 -11.81 18.53 -10.01
CA LEU A 203 -11.36 19.92 -10.19
C LEU A 203 -10.34 20.10 -11.33
N ILE A 204 -9.65 19.04 -11.74
CA ILE A 204 -8.59 19.09 -12.76
C ILE A 204 -9.08 18.59 -14.11
N VAL A 205 -9.86 17.50 -14.08
CA VAL A 205 -10.22 16.72 -15.25
C VAL A 205 -11.54 17.20 -15.86
N MET A 206 -12.52 17.50 -15.01
CA MET A 206 -13.87 17.76 -15.48
C MET A 206 -14.00 19.21 -15.95
N PRO A 207 -14.68 19.46 -17.08
CA PRO A 207 -14.98 20.81 -17.50
C PRO A 207 -15.95 21.47 -16.50
N GLY A 208 -15.45 22.42 -15.72
CA GLY A 208 -16.24 23.34 -14.91
C GLY A 208 -16.48 24.69 -15.62
N LEU A 209 -17.42 25.49 -15.10
CA LEU A 209 -17.55 26.89 -15.52
C LEU A 209 -16.36 27.73 -15.01
N ILE A 210 -15.78 27.33 -13.88
CA ILE A 210 -14.55 27.88 -13.32
C ILE A 210 -13.54 26.72 -13.27
N ASN A 211 -12.77 26.57 -14.35
CA ASN A 211 -11.66 25.62 -14.38
C ASN A 211 -10.48 26.20 -13.59
N LEU A 212 -10.04 25.45 -12.60
CA LEU A 212 -8.78 25.71 -11.92
C LEU A 212 -7.65 25.18 -12.77
N ASP A 213 -6.54 25.90 -12.82
CA ASP A 213 -5.35 25.37 -13.48
C ASP A 213 -4.61 24.40 -12.53
N PHE A 214 -3.78 23.54 -13.12
CA PHE A 214 -3.00 22.58 -12.33
C PHE A 214 -1.97 23.28 -11.43
N ALA A 215 -1.55 24.50 -11.74
CA ALA A 215 -0.57 25.24 -10.96
C ALA A 215 -1.18 25.77 -9.65
N ASP A 216 -2.43 26.23 -9.67
CA ASP A 216 -3.21 26.65 -8.52
C ASP A 216 -3.36 25.47 -7.56
N ILE A 217 -3.80 24.31 -8.06
CA ILE A 217 -3.95 23.09 -7.25
C ILE A 217 -2.60 22.64 -6.69
N LYS A 218 -1.55 22.66 -7.52
CA LYS A 218 -0.20 22.34 -7.07
C LYS A 218 0.26 23.30 -5.96
N SER A 219 -0.07 24.60 -6.01
CA SER A 219 0.34 25.58 -5.00
C SER A 219 -0.24 25.29 -3.62
N VAL A 220 -1.48 24.80 -3.53
CA VAL A 220 -2.11 24.44 -2.25
C VAL A 220 -1.66 23.07 -1.77
N ILE A 221 -1.45 22.11 -2.66
CA ILE A 221 -1.17 20.71 -2.27
C ILE A 221 0.33 20.44 -2.02
N SER A 222 1.24 21.28 -2.53
CA SER A 222 2.68 20.96 -2.56
C SER A 222 3.42 20.95 -1.20
N GLU A 223 2.88 21.53 -0.13
CA GLU A 223 3.62 21.69 1.14
C GLU A 223 2.80 21.52 2.42
N MET A 224 1.66 20.82 2.36
CA MET A 224 0.68 20.88 3.45
C MET A 224 0.61 19.64 4.34
N GLY A 225 1.43 18.60 4.09
CA GLY A 225 1.55 17.48 5.00
C GLY A 225 0.22 16.73 5.19
N LYS A 226 -0.25 16.59 6.43
CA LYS A 226 -1.50 15.87 6.72
C LYS A 226 -2.72 16.69 6.30
N ALA A 227 -3.66 16.00 5.68
CA ALA A 227 -4.92 16.55 5.19
C ALA A 227 -6.10 15.69 5.59
N MET A 228 -7.28 16.30 5.56
CA MET A 228 -8.55 15.70 5.92
C MET A 228 -9.60 16.08 4.88
N MET A 229 -10.59 15.23 4.72
CA MET A 229 -11.66 15.43 3.73
C MET A 229 -13.03 15.29 4.39
N GLY A 230 -13.93 16.20 4.01
CA GLY A 230 -15.35 16.10 4.30
C GLY A 230 -16.17 16.27 3.03
N THR A 231 -17.25 15.50 2.91
CA THR A 231 -18.21 15.59 1.80
C THR A 231 -19.62 15.75 2.33
N GLY A 232 -20.45 16.48 1.61
CA GLY A 232 -21.86 16.69 1.93
C GLY A 232 -22.70 16.78 0.67
N GLU A 233 -23.89 16.18 0.72
CA GLU A 233 -24.86 16.22 -0.39
C GLU A 233 -26.22 16.67 0.13
N ALA A 234 -26.87 17.55 -0.63
CA ALA A 234 -28.22 17.98 -0.31
C ALA A 234 -29.02 18.32 -1.58
N GLU A 235 -30.34 18.32 -1.43
CA GLU A 235 -31.33 18.55 -2.49
C GLU A 235 -32.44 19.48 -1.99
N GLY A 236 -33.13 20.18 -2.89
CA GLY A 236 -34.23 21.10 -2.56
C GLY A 236 -33.78 22.50 -2.16
N GLU A 237 -34.61 23.23 -1.41
CA GLU A 237 -34.30 24.59 -0.94
C GLU A 237 -33.10 24.60 0.02
N ASP A 238 -32.28 25.65 -0.05
CA ASP A 238 -31.05 25.82 0.74
C ASP A 238 -30.06 24.63 0.63
N ARG A 239 -30.14 23.85 -0.46
CA ARG A 239 -29.27 22.69 -0.69
C ARG A 239 -27.79 23.05 -0.62
N ALA A 240 -27.40 24.23 -1.10
CA ALA A 240 -26.01 24.66 -1.06
C ALA A 240 -25.47 24.83 0.37
N GLN A 241 -26.24 25.51 1.23
CA GLN A 241 -25.85 25.72 2.63
C GLN A 241 -25.84 24.41 3.41
N ARG A 242 -26.87 23.57 3.23
CA ARG A 242 -26.93 22.26 3.90
C ARG A 242 -25.81 21.32 3.47
N ALA A 243 -25.48 21.28 2.17
CA ALA A 243 -24.37 20.47 1.68
C ALA A 243 -23.03 20.96 2.27
N ALA A 244 -22.82 22.29 2.37
CA ALA A 244 -21.65 22.85 3.03
C ALA A 244 -21.60 22.52 4.54
N ASP A 245 -22.72 22.64 5.25
CA ASP A 245 -22.81 22.25 6.67
C ASP A 245 -22.47 20.77 6.89
N MET A 246 -23.00 19.89 6.04
CA MET A 246 -22.70 18.46 6.07
C MET A 246 -21.22 18.16 5.75
N ALA A 247 -20.63 18.89 4.80
CA ALA A 247 -19.22 18.72 4.47
C ALA A 247 -18.30 19.14 5.63
N ILE A 248 -18.61 20.22 6.34
CA ILE A 248 -17.82 20.73 7.47
C ILE A 248 -18.02 19.87 8.73
N SER A 249 -19.21 19.33 8.93
CA SER A 249 -19.55 18.46 10.08
C SER A 249 -19.38 16.97 9.79
N ASN A 250 -18.74 16.63 8.67
CA ASN A 250 -18.59 15.24 8.25
C ASN A 250 -17.76 14.46 9.30
N PRO A 251 -18.23 13.28 9.77
CA PRO A 251 -17.53 12.49 10.77
C PRO A 251 -16.10 12.06 10.41
N LEU A 252 -15.74 12.11 9.12
CA LEU A 252 -14.39 11.81 8.63
C LEU A 252 -13.40 12.97 8.86
N LEU A 253 -13.92 14.16 9.10
CA LEU A 253 -13.20 15.25 9.75
C LEU A 253 -13.21 14.94 11.25
N ASP A 254 -12.14 14.31 11.73
CA ASP A 254 -11.84 14.03 13.14
C ASP A 254 -12.04 15.25 14.07
N ASP A 255 -11.79 15.12 15.38
CA ASP A 255 -11.93 16.23 16.37
C ASP A 255 -11.03 17.47 16.11
N VAL A 256 -10.29 17.49 15.00
CA VAL A 256 -9.46 18.61 14.59
C VAL A 256 -10.29 19.61 13.79
N THR A 257 -10.46 20.80 14.37
CA THR A 257 -11.22 21.88 13.76
C THR A 257 -10.57 22.37 12.46
N MET A 258 -11.38 22.60 11.42
CA MET A 258 -10.97 23.19 10.13
C MET A 258 -10.26 24.55 10.25
N LYS A 259 -10.38 25.21 11.42
CA LYS A 259 -9.71 26.45 11.79
C LYS A 259 -8.18 26.40 11.74
N GLY A 260 -7.57 25.21 11.80
CA GLY A 260 -6.11 25.06 11.71
C GLY A 260 -5.56 24.86 10.29
N ALA A 261 -6.43 24.78 9.27
CA ALA A 261 -6.02 24.46 7.92
C ALA A 261 -5.38 25.68 7.22
N LYS A 262 -4.17 25.50 6.66
CA LYS A 262 -3.45 26.54 5.91
C LYS A 262 -3.86 26.60 4.44
N GLY A 263 -4.38 25.49 3.91
CA GLY A 263 -4.84 25.39 2.54
C GLY A 263 -6.13 24.59 2.49
N VAL A 264 -7.13 25.09 1.76
CA VAL A 264 -8.45 24.48 1.66
C VAL A 264 -8.85 24.41 0.20
N LEU A 265 -9.14 23.20 -0.30
CA LEU A 265 -9.76 22.99 -1.60
C LEU A 265 -11.25 22.73 -1.41
N ILE A 266 -12.07 23.46 -2.16
CA ILE A 266 -13.53 23.33 -2.16
C ILE A 266 -13.96 22.94 -3.57
N ASN A 267 -14.61 21.80 -3.71
CA ASN A 267 -15.25 21.38 -4.94
C ASN A 267 -16.77 21.39 -4.76
N ILE A 268 -17.47 22.15 -5.61
CA ILE A 268 -18.93 22.22 -5.63
C ILE A 268 -19.42 21.57 -6.91
N THR A 269 -20.04 20.40 -6.79
CA THR A 269 -20.60 19.66 -7.91
C THR A 269 -22.12 19.78 -7.91
N GLY A 270 -22.71 20.15 -9.04
CA GLY A 270 -24.16 20.26 -9.19
C GLY A 270 -24.60 19.96 -10.62
N GLY A 271 -25.91 20.00 -10.86
CA GLY A 271 -26.47 19.88 -12.20
C GLY A 271 -26.35 21.17 -13.03
N PRO A 272 -26.87 21.15 -14.27
CA PRO A 272 -27.00 22.35 -15.10
C PRO A 272 -27.86 23.45 -14.45
N ASP A 273 -28.63 23.10 -13.42
CA ASP A 273 -29.44 23.97 -12.59
C ASP A 273 -28.67 24.63 -11.43
N LEU A 274 -27.35 24.41 -11.33
CA LEU A 274 -26.50 25.03 -10.30
C LEU A 274 -26.44 26.56 -10.45
N MET A 275 -26.92 27.28 -9.45
CA MET A 275 -26.98 28.75 -9.48
C MET A 275 -25.71 29.39 -8.89
N LEU A 276 -25.32 30.55 -9.41
CA LEU A 276 -24.18 31.32 -8.88
C LEU A 276 -24.34 31.64 -7.38
N PHE A 277 -25.55 31.98 -6.95
CA PHE A 277 -25.84 32.30 -5.55
C PHE A 277 -25.66 31.08 -4.62
N GLU A 278 -25.98 29.88 -5.10
CA GLU A 278 -25.76 28.63 -4.37
C GLU A 278 -24.26 28.38 -4.18
N VAL A 279 -23.48 28.55 -5.25
CA VAL A 279 -22.01 28.44 -5.20
C VAL A 279 -21.41 29.42 -4.19
N GLU A 280 -21.85 30.69 -4.22
CA GLU A 280 -21.41 31.72 -3.29
C GLU A 280 -21.78 31.40 -1.83
N GLN A 281 -23.01 30.95 -1.58
CA GLN A 281 -23.47 30.56 -0.24
C GLN A 281 -22.62 29.43 0.34
N ALA A 282 -22.39 28.36 -0.43
CA ALA A 282 -21.59 27.22 0.01
C ALA A 282 -20.13 27.64 0.30
N ALA A 283 -19.53 28.44 -0.59
CA ALA A 283 -18.16 28.91 -0.42
C ALA A 283 -18.00 29.82 0.81
N ASN A 284 -18.92 30.79 1.01
CA ASN A 284 -18.89 31.68 2.16
C ASN A 284 -19.10 30.94 3.49
N ARG A 285 -19.96 29.91 3.48
CA ARG A 285 -20.21 29.07 4.66
C ARG A 285 -18.99 28.27 5.10
N ILE A 286 -18.20 27.75 4.15
CA ILE A 286 -16.93 27.06 4.45
C ILE A 286 -15.88 28.09 4.89
N ARG A 287 -15.81 29.23 4.21
CA ARG A 287 -14.87 30.31 4.52
C ARG A 287 -14.99 30.81 5.96
N SER A 288 -16.18 30.79 6.55
CA SER A 288 -16.38 31.21 7.95
C SER A 288 -15.82 30.24 8.99
N GLU A 289 -15.49 28.99 8.61
CA GLU A 289 -15.02 27.94 9.52
C GLU A 289 -13.52 27.65 9.42
N VAL A 290 -12.87 28.19 8.40
CA VAL A 290 -11.44 28.02 8.13
C VAL A 290 -10.67 29.26 8.60
N ASP A 291 -9.34 29.15 8.67
CA ASP A 291 -8.49 30.27 9.05
C ASP A 291 -8.67 31.45 8.07
N PRO A 292 -8.81 32.71 8.54
CA PRO A 292 -8.89 33.88 7.66
C PRO A 292 -7.71 34.05 6.70
N ASP A 293 -6.53 33.55 7.09
CA ASP A 293 -5.29 33.59 6.31
C ASP A 293 -5.07 32.30 5.50
N ALA A 294 -6.02 31.36 5.51
CA ALA A 294 -5.95 30.14 4.71
C ALA A 294 -5.98 30.43 3.20
N ASN A 295 -5.16 29.74 2.43
CA ASN A 295 -5.26 29.75 0.97
C ASN A 295 -6.43 28.89 0.53
N ILE A 296 -7.52 29.52 0.09
CA ILE A 296 -8.75 28.82 -0.34
C ILE A 296 -8.81 28.79 -1.85
N ILE A 297 -8.88 27.59 -2.40
CA ILE A 297 -9.17 27.34 -3.81
C ILE A 297 -10.58 26.75 -3.90
N PHE A 298 -11.42 27.35 -4.74
CA PHE A 298 -12.75 26.83 -5.02
C PHE A 298 -12.90 26.55 -6.50
N GLY A 299 -13.53 25.42 -6.83
CA GLY A 299 -13.93 25.09 -8.18
C GLY A 299 -15.37 24.58 -8.20
N ASN A 300 -15.95 24.53 -9.39
CA ASN A 300 -17.25 23.91 -9.61
C ASN A 300 -17.20 22.94 -10.77
N THR A 301 -18.05 21.92 -10.69
CA THR A 301 -18.21 20.91 -11.72
C THR A 301 -19.70 20.76 -12.01
N ILE A 302 -20.06 20.73 -13.29
CA ILE A 302 -21.44 20.48 -13.72
C ILE A 302 -21.53 19.05 -14.21
N LEU A 303 -22.46 18.29 -13.64
CA LEU A 303 -22.77 16.91 -14.03
C LEU A 303 -24.28 16.77 -14.25
N ASP A 304 -24.70 16.29 -15.41
CA ASP A 304 -26.13 16.13 -15.73
C ASP A 304 -26.86 15.22 -14.72
N GLU A 305 -26.19 14.19 -14.20
CA GLU A 305 -26.71 13.29 -13.16
C GLU A 305 -26.98 13.95 -11.79
N MET A 306 -26.50 15.18 -11.58
CA MET A 306 -26.64 15.94 -10.35
C MET A 306 -27.76 16.98 -10.41
N GLU A 307 -28.63 16.96 -11.43
CA GLU A 307 -29.79 17.87 -11.49
C GLU A 307 -30.64 17.77 -10.22
N GLY A 308 -30.97 18.92 -9.63
CA GLY A 308 -31.71 18.99 -8.36
C GLY A 308 -30.84 18.80 -7.09
N ARG A 309 -29.58 18.39 -7.22
CA ARG A 309 -28.68 18.07 -6.10
C ARG A 309 -27.39 18.89 -6.14
N ILE A 310 -26.84 19.19 -4.97
CA ILE A 310 -25.52 19.79 -4.81
C ILE A 310 -24.68 18.91 -3.89
N ARG A 311 -23.46 18.60 -4.35
CA ARG A 311 -22.40 17.96 -3.56
C ARG A 311 -21.31 18.98 -3.29
N VAL A 312 -20.92 19.12 -2.03
CA VAL A 312 -19.79 19.94 -1.61
C VAL A 312 -18.73 19.02 -1.02
N SER A 313 -17.52 19.07 -1.58
CA SER A 313 -16.36 18.34 -1.07
C SER A 313 -15.29 19.32 -0.63
N VAL A 314 -14.77 19.14 0.58
CA VAL A 314 -13.75 20.00 1.17
C VAL A 314 -12.54 19.16 1.53
N VAL A 315 -11.37 19.57 1.04
CA VAL A 315 -10.08 19.00 1.43
C VAL A 315 -9.28 20.07 2.15
N ALA A 316 -9.11 19.90 3.46
CA ALA A 316 -8.34 20.80 4.29
C ALA A 316 -6.95 20.22 4.55
N THR A 317 -5.94 21.07 4.39
CA THR A 317 -4.53 20.69 4.39
C THR A 317 -3.74 21.60 5.36
N GLY A 318 -2.64 21.11 5.92
CA GLY A 318 -1.80 21.89 6.85
C GLY A 318 -2.24 21.82 8.30
N ILE A 319 -3.08 20.85 8.66
CA ILE A 319 -3.83 20.77 9.93
C ILE A 319 -2.95 20.45 11.16
N ASP A 320 -1.69 20.05 10.99
CA ASP A 320 -0.78 19.70 12.09
C ASP A 320 0.62 20.36 11.96
N ALA A 321 0.72 21.48 11.23
CA ALA A 321 2.01 22.12 10.93
C ALA A 321 2.80 22.59 12.18
N ASP A 322 2.16 22.74 13.33
CA ASP A 322 2.80 23.19 14.58
C ASP A 322 3.25 22.05 15.50
N GLN A 323 2.76 20.82 15.35
CA GLN A 323 3.17 19.68 16.19
C GLN A 323 4.43 18.97 15.67
N ILE A 324 4.77 19.15 14.39
CA ILE A 324 5.97 18.57 13.75
C ILE A 324 7.04 19.65 13.53
N ARG A 325 7.24 20.55 14.50
CA ARG A 325 8.54 21.19 14.68
C ARG A 325 9.36 20.32 15.63
N MET A 326 9.89 19.21 15.13
CA MET A 326 11.07 18.63 15.78
C MET A 326 12.13 19.74 15.79
N PRO A 327 12.60 20.23 16.95
CA PRO A 327 13.71 21.16 16.95
C PRO A 327 14.88 20.43 16.29
N LEU A 328 15.33 20.95 15.14
CA LEU A 328 16.64 20.62 14.60
C LEU A 328 17.61 20.67 15.78
N PRO A 329 18.37 19.61 16.09
CA PRO A 329 19.24 19.61 17.25
C PRO A 329 20.15 20.83 17.13
N GLU A 330 19.94 21.75 18.06
CA GLU A 330 20.74 22.95 18.18
C GLU A 330 22.19 22.46 18.26
N LYS A 331 23.04 22.98 17.34
CA LYS A 331 24.47 22.63 17.23
C LYS A 331 25.01 22.30 18.61
N VAL A 332 25.42 21.04 18.79
CA VAL A 332 26.01 20.52 20.01
C VAL A 332 26.99 21.56 20.55
N ARG A 333 26.56 22.31 21.56
CA ARG A 333 27.46 23.11 22.40
C ARG A 333 28.38 22.08 23.02
N THR A 334 29.64 22.10 22.61
CA THR A 334 30.73 21.36 23.21
C THR A 334 30.80 21.70 24.69
N LEU A 335 30.07 20.94 25.49
CA LEU A 335 30.28 20.89 26.93
C LEU A 335 31.55 20.04 27.15
N HIS A 336 32.43 20.55 28.00
CA HIS A 336 33.64 19.95 28.60
C HIS A 336 35.00 20.47 28.09
N PRO A 337 35.67 21.39 28.85
CA PRO A 337 37.09 21.69 28.73
C PRO A 337 38.00 20.79 29.61
N HIS A 338 37.54 19.64 30.10
CA HIS A 338 38.26 18.88 31.15
C HIS A 338 38.47 17.38 30.87
N LEU A 339 38.40 16.93 29.61
CA LEU A 339 38.88 15.58 29.26
C LEU A 339 40.38 15.61 28.96
N ASN A 340 41.16 15.40 30.01
CA ASN A 340 42.61 15.21 29.91
C ASN A 340 42.91 13.78 29.47
N LEU A 341 42.92 13.54 28.15
CA LEU A 341 43.31 12.27 27.54
C LEU A 341 44.84 12.13 27.54
N LYS A 342 45.41 11.80 28.70
CA LYS A 342 46.80 11.34 28.83
C LYS A 342 46.88 10.10 29.72
N SER A 343 46.35 8.99 29.22
CA SER A 343 46.68 7.64 29.70
C SER A 343 46.63 6.68 28.51
N PRO A 344 47.68 5.87 28.26
CA PRO A 344 47.60 4.86 27.21
C PRO A 344 46.57 3.80 27.61
N ALA A 345 45.69 3.47 26.67
CA ALA A 345 44.67 2.45 26.86
C ALA A 345 45.31 1.11 27.21
N ARG A 346 44.88 0.49 28.32
CA ARG A 346 45.17 -0.91 28.61
C ARG A 346 44.45 -1.75 27.55
N VAL A 347 45.23 -2.51 26.76
CA VAL A 347 44.71 -3.57 25.91
C VAL A 347 44.12 -4.64 26.83
N ALA A 348 42.80 -4.81 26.80
CA ALA A 348 42.14 -5.89 27.51
C ALA A 348 42.43 -7.20 26.77
N GLU A 349 42.91 -8.21 27.49
CA GLU A 349 43.06 -9.57 26.95
C GLU A 349 41.69 -10.15 26.56
N PRO A 350 41.63 -10.97 25.49
CA PRO A 350 40.38 -11.57 25.06
C PRO A 350 39.86 -12.54 26.11
N VAL A 351 38.71 -12.21 26.69
CA VAL A 351 37.96 -13.08 27.61
C VAL A 351 37.50 -14.31 26.81
N ARG A 352 38.02 -15.49 27.17
CA ARG A 352 37.51 -16.77 26.65
C ARG A 352 36.11 -17.00 27.24
N PRO A 353 35.08 -17.30 26.43
CA PRO A 353 33.76 -17.63 26.97
C PRO A 353 33.85 -18.96 27.72
N THR A 354 33.69 -18.92 29.03
CA THR A 354 33.41 -20.12 29.84
C THR A 354 31.99 -20.56 29.54
N TYR A 355 31.84 -21.69 28.86
CA TYR A 355 30.55 -22.37 28.73
C TYR A 355 30.11 -22.85 30.12
N ALA A 356 29.04 -22.25 30.63
CA ALA A 356 28.30 -22.83 31.75
C ALA A 356 27.64 -24.15 31.26
N PRO A 357 27.65 -25.22 32.05
CA PRO A 357 26.91 -26.44 31.70
C PRO A 357 25.42 -26.11 31.58
N ALA A 358 24.76 -26.71 30.59
CA ALA A 358 23.34 -26.55 30.34
C ALA A 358 22.53 -26.89 31.60
N PRO A 359 21.49 -26.10 31.95
CA PRO A 359 20.62 -26.43 33.08
C PRO A 359 19.95 -27.79 32.83
N ALA A 360 19.88 -28.61 33.89
CA ALA A 360 19.18 -29.89 33.85
C ALA A 360 17.72 -29.69 33.40
N PRO A 361 17.14 -30.64 32.65
CA PRO A 361 15.76 -30.53 32.18
C PRO A 361 14.82 -30.47 33.37
N MET A 362 14.24 -29.29 33.62
CA MET A 362 13.13 -29.16 34.57
C MET A 362 11.88 -29.73 33.91
N ALA A 363 11.26 -30.72 34.56
CA ALA A 363 9.98 -31.27 34.13
C ALA A 363 8.94 -30.15 34.05
N ASN A 364 8.28 -30.04 32.90
CA ASN A 364 7.24 -29.04 32.65
C ASN A 364 6.05 -29.32 33.59
N PRO A 365 5.70 -28.40 34.51
CA PRO A 365 4.70 -28.65 35.56
C PRO A 365 3.30 -28.92 35.02
N VAL A 366 3.04 -28.59 33.75
CA VAL A 366 1.77 -28.86 33.06
C VAL A 366 1.58 -30.35 32.76
N HIS A 367 2.65 -31.12 32.54
CA HIS A 367 2.53 -32.57 32.28
C HIS A 367 2.24 -33.35 33.56
N ALA A 368 2.85 -32.96 34.68
CA ALA A 368 2.63 -33.61 35.98
C ALA A 368 1.17 -33.48 36.46
N THR A 369 0.51 -32.35 36.16
CA THR A 369 -0.91 -32.15 36.45
C THR A 369 -1.84 -32.92 35.53
N MET A 370 -1.49 -33.11 34.25
CA MET A 370 -2.32 -33.89 33.33
C MET A 370 -2.23 -35.40 33.56
N ASP A 371 -1.04 -35.93 33.90
CA ASP A 371 -0.87 -37.35 34.25
C ASP A 371 -1.62 -37.70 35.55
N ALA A 372 -1.60 -36.80 36.55
CA ALA A 372 -2.35 -36.98 37.79
C ALA A 372 -3.87 -37.00 37.55
N LEU A 373 -4.36 -36.10 36.68
CA LEU A 373 -5.78 -36.04 36.32
C LEU A 373 -6.23 -37.27 35.52
N ALA A 374 -5.38 -37.78 34.62
CA ALA A 374 -5.64 -38.99 33.82
C ALA A 374 -5.74 -40.25 34.69
N GLN A 375 -4.90 -40.35 35.73
CA GLN A 375 -4.96 -41.43 36.72
C GLN A 375 -6.23 -41.39 37.58
N GLU A 376 -6.73 -40.20 37.89
CA GLU A 376 -7.92 -40.01 38.72
C GLU A 376 -9.22 -40.34 37.97
N ILE A 377 -9.25 -40.15 36.65
CA ILE A 377 -10.40 -40.45 35.77
C ILE A 377 -10.34 -41.83 35.11
N GLY A 378 -9.28 -42.62 35.35
CA GLY A 378 -9.12 -43.97 34.79
C GLY A 378 -9.03 -44.00 33.26
N ALA A 379 -8.49 -42.95 32.65
CA ALA A 379 -8.31 -42.89 31.20
C ALA A 379 -6.96 -43.50 30.81
N ASP A 380 -7.00 -44.63 30.10
CA ASP A 380 -5.79 -45.21 29.49
C ASP A 380 -5.29 -44.32 28.36
N LYS A 381 -3.97 -44.15 28.28
CA LYS A 381 -3.32 -43.37 27.22
C LYS A 381 -3.61 -44.00 25.87
N SER A 382 -3.99 -43.16 24.90
CA SER A 382 -4.22 -43.64 23.54
C SER A 382 -2.90 -43.99 22.85
N PRO A 383 -2.90 -44.90 21.87
CA PRO A 383 -1.69 -45.25 21.10
C PRO A 383 -1.04 -44.05 20.40
N ALA A 384 -1.81 -43.01 20.09
CA ALA A 384 -1.31 -41.77 19.48
C ALA A 384 -0.54 -40.90 20.50
N GLU A 385 -0.96 -40.91 21.78
CA GLU A 385 -0.27 -40.18 22.85
C GLU A 385 1.05 -40.85 23.22
N ASP A 386 1.11 -42.19 23.28
CA ASP A 386 2.36 -42.92 23.49
C ASP A 386 3.37 -42.67 22.37
N TYR A 387 2.92 -42.50 21.12
CA TYR A 387 3.80 -42.17 20.00
C TYR A 387 4.38 -40.76 20.09
N ILE A 388 3.59 -39.76 20.49
CA ILE A 388 4.03 -38.35 20.59
C ILE A 388 4.97 -38.16 21.79
N LEU A 389 4.79 -38.92 22.87
CA LEU A 389 5.57 -38.80 24.11
C LEU A 389 6.87 -39.61 24.12
N GLY A 390 7.23 -40.25 23.00
CA GLY A 390 8.48 -40.99 22.88
C GLY A 390 8.42 -42.42 23.45
N GLY A 391 7.25 -43.07 23.38
CA GLY A 391 7.07 -44.48 23.74
C GLY A 391 7.89 -45.44 22.87
N ALA A 392 7.83 -46.74 23.16
CA ALA A 392 8.73 -47.76 22.59
C ALA A 392 8.75 -47.83 21.05
N ASP A 393 7.68 -47.37 20.38
CA ASP A 393 7.55 -47.34 18.91
C ASP A 393 7.87 -45.96 18.28
N ALA A 394 8.27 -44.96 19.07
CA ALA A 394 8.65 -43.65 18.56
C ALA A 394 10.04 -43.68 17.88
N PRO A 395 10.22 -43.03 16.72
CA PRO A 395 11.50 -43.06 16.01
C PRO A 395 12.61 -42.35 16.80
N GLU A 396 13.73 -43.04 17.03
CA GLU A 396 14.93 -42.44 17.63
C GLU A 396 15.46 -41.32 16.74
N VAL A 397 15.33 -40.07 17.20
CA VAL A 397 15.87 -38.90 16.53
C VAL A 397 17.38 -38.86 16.81
N THR A 398 18.17 -39.45 15.92
CA THR A 398 19.62 -39.25 15.93
C THR A 398 19.91 -37.77 15.63
N ALA A 399 20.54 -37.08 16.58
CA ALA A 399 20.95 -35.71 16.39
C ALA A 399 21.85 -35.60 15.15
N ALA A 400 21.43 -34.83 14.15
CA ALA A 400 22.24 -34.56 12.98
C ALA A 400 23.60 -33.96 13.42
N PRO A 401 24.72 -34.35 12.78
CA PRO A 401 26.01 -33.80 13.13
C PRO A 401 26.01 -32.29 12.94
N VAL A 402 26.44 -31.56 13.98
CA VAL A 402 26.62 -30.11 13.95
C VAL A 402 27.59 -29.77 12.82
N VAL A 403 27.08 -29.21 11.72
CA VAL A 403 27.91 -28.65 10.66
C VAL A 403 28.57 -27.40 11.23
N LYS A 404 29.87 -27.49 11.56
CA LYS A 404 30.70 -26.33 11.86
C LYS A 404 30.96 -25.61 10.54
N TYR A 405 30.27 -24.50 10.30
CA TYR A 405 30.70 -23.56 9.28
C TYR A 405 32.08 -23.02 9.67
N PRO A 406 33.10 -23.08 8.80
CA PRO A 406 34.30 -22.29 9.03
C PRO A 406 33.88 -20.82 9.07
N ALA A 407 34.29 -20.12 10.13
CA ALA A 407 34.11 -18.68 10.23
C ALA A 407 34.61 -18.06 8.92
N THR A 408 33.74 -17.32 8.23
CA THR A 408 34.12 -16.52 7.07
C THR A 408 35.30 -15.65 7.47
N GLU A 409 36.41 -15.77 6.73
CA GLU A 409 37.53 -14.83 6.79
C GLU A 409 37.04 -13.45 6.35
N SER A 410 36.44 -12.71 7.27
CA SER A 410 36.07 -11.32 7.09
C SER A 410 36.38 -10.53 8.35
N TYR A 411 37.64 -10.63 8.80
CA TYR A 411 38.30 -9.56 9.54
C TYR A 411 39.83 -9.73 9.47
N ARG A 412 40.46 -9.09 8.46
CA ARG A 412 41.90 -8.75 8.55
C ARG A 412 42.00 -7.29 9.03
N PRO A 413 42.77 -7.00 10.09
CA PRO A 413 43.10 -5.63 10.47
C PRO A 413 43.78 -4.90 9.32
N LEU A 414 43.45 -3.61 9.14
CA LEU A 414 43.88 -2.74 8.02
C LEU A 414 45.41 -2.57 7.86
N GLU A 415 46.23 -3.07 8.79
CA GLU A 415 47.69 -2.87 8.80
C GLU A 415 48.47 -3.95 8.02
N GLN A 416 47.81 -4.96 7.44
CA GLN A 416 48.47 -6.03 6.67
C GLN A 416 47.88 -6.25 5.26
N GLN A 417 47.33 -5.21 4.64
CA GLN A 417 47.09 -5.24 3.20
C GLN A 417 48.35 -4.73 2.46
N PRO A 418 48.91 -5.48 1.50
CA PRO A 418 49.95 -4.91 0.64
C PRO A 418 49.33 -3.74 -0.14
N MET A 419 49.87 -2.54 0.08
CA MET A 419 49.50 -1.36 -0.70
C MET A 419 49.71 -1.64 -2.18
N ALA A 420 48.62 -1.63 -2.96
CA ALA A 420 48.71 -1.58 -4.41
C ALA A 420 49.43 -0.28 -4.80
N GLN A 421 50.59 -0.40 -5.45
CA GLN A 421 51.27 0.74 -6.04
C GLN A 421 50.38 1.33 -7.14
N PRO A 422 50.18 2.67 -7.19
CA PRO A 422 49.44 3.27 -8.28
C PRO A 422 50.20 3.05 -9.58
N ALA A 423 49.53 2.42 -10.55
CA ALA A 423 50.05 2.22 -11.88
C ALA A 423 50.31 3.58 -12.55
N ALA A 424 51.54 3.79 -12.99
CA ALA A 424 51.94 4.98 -13.73
C ALA A 424 51.16 5.10 -15.05
N GLU A 425 50.46 6.23 -15.22
CA GLU A 425 49.84 6.64 -16.48
C GLU A 425 50.90 6.79 -17.57
N LYS A 426 50.90 5.89 -18.55
CA LYS A 426 51.59 6.12 -19.83
C LYS A 426 50.69 6.93 -20.74
N LYS A 427 51.04 8.20 -20.92
CA LYS A 427 50.57 9.04 -22.03
C LYS A 427 51.13 8.51 -23.35
N SER A 428 50.25 8.16 -24.29
CA SER A 428 50.49 8.25 -25.74
C SER A 428 49.13 8.49 -26.38
N GLY A 429 48.87 9.62 -27.04
CA GLY A 429 49.64 10.17 -28.15
C GLY A 429 48.91 9.79 -29.44
N TRP A 430 48.19 10.75 -30.01
CA TRP A 430 47.40 10.64 -31.25
C TRP A 430 48.22 10.05 -32.42
N GLY A 431 47.56 9.26 -33.27
CA GLY A 431 48.11 8.78 -34.54
C GLY A 431 47.03 8.23 -35.46
N PHE A 432 46.66 9.05 -36.45
CA PHE A 432 45.80 8.70 -37.59
C PHE A 432 46.45 7.64 -38.51
N PHE A 433 45.60 6.98 -39.32
CA PHE A 433 45.84 6.06 -40.45
C PHE A 433 45.81 4.53 -40.19
N GLY A 434 44.75 3.90 -40.70
CA GLY A 434 44.91 2.96 -41.82
C GLY A 434 44.91 1.44 -41.57
N ARG A 435 43.78 0.82 -41.98
CA ARG A 435 43.68 -0.43 -42.77
C ARG A 435 43.77 -1.83 -42.09
N LYS A 436 42.62 -2.52 -42.16
CA LYS A 436 42.35 -3.97 -42.33
C LYS A 436 43.54 -4.96 -42.31
N LYS A 437 43.41 -6.02 -41.49
CA LYS A 437 43.42 -7.41 -41.99
C LYS A 437 42.81 -8.42 -41.00
N GLN A 438 42.37 -9.52 -41.59
CA GLN A 438 41.50 -10.59 -41.10
C GLN A 438 42.32 -11.83 -40.71
N ALA A 439 41.75 -12.65 -39.81
CA ALA A 439 42.05 -14.05 -39.47
C ALA A 439 43.37 -14.38 -38.76
N ASP A 440 43.30 -14.99 -37.57
CA ASP A 440 43.47 -16.45 -37.48
C ASP A 440 43.07 -17.03 -36.11
N LEU A 441 42.62 -18.28 -36.17
CA LEU A 441 42.11 -19.12 -35.09
C LEU A 441 43.16 -19.40 -34.01
N ARG A 442 42.78 -19.22 -32.74
CA ARG A 442 43.25 -20.07 -31.63
C ARG A 442 42.10 -20.37 -30.67
N THR A 443 41.76 -21.64 -30.67
CA THR A 443 40.96 -22.44 -29.75
C THR A 443 41.32 -22.15 -28.29
N GLU A 444 40.38 -21.66 -27.50
CA GLU A 444 40.39 -21.79 -26.03
C GLU A 444 39.43 -22.93 -25.63
N PRO A 445 39.86 -23.86 -24.76
CA PRO A 445 39.02 -24.97 -24.33
C PRO A 445 37.95 -24.49 -23.34
N ALA A 446 36.73 -24.98 -23.53
CA ALA A 446 35.61 -24.80 -22.63
C ALA A 446 35.92 -25.36 -21.23
N PRO A 447 35.51 -24.69 -20.13
CA PRO A 447 35.60 -25.27 -18.80
C PRO A 447 34.57 -26.41 -18.66
N GLU A 448 35.06 -27.58 -18.24
CA GLU A 448 34.25 -28.78 -17.98
C GLU A 448 33.13 -28.52 -16.96
N PRO A 449 31.98 -29.20 -17.12
CA PRO A 449 30.83 -29.02 -16.24
C PRO A 449 31.11 -29.60 -14.85
N ARG A 450 31.00 -28.75 -13.82
CA ARG A 450 30.99 -29.20 -12.42
C ARG A 450 29.81 -30.15 -12.19
N VAL A 451 30.16 -31.32 -11.65
CA VAL A 451 29.27 -32.41 -11.27
C VAL A 451 28.12 -31.90 -10.41
N ALA A 452 26.89 -32.17 -10.88
CA ALA A 452 25.65 -31.91 -10.18
C ALA A 452 25.60 -32.71 -8.87
N GLY A 453 25.37 -32.02 -7.74
CA GLY A 453 24.95 -32.65 -6.50
C GLY A 453 23.56 -33.30 -6.66
N PRO A 454 23.23 -34.34 -5.86
CA PRO A 454 22.07 -35.18 -6.10
C PRO A 454 20.77 -34.38 -6.05
N ARG A 455 20.11 -34.35 -7.20
CA ARG A 455 18.70 -34.03 -7.40
C ARG A 455 17.88 -34.93 -6.48
N ALA A 456 17.08 -34.35 -5.60
CA ALA A 456 16.00 -35.08 -4.93
C ALA A 456 15.06 -35.59 -6.02
N THR A 457 15.05 -36.90 -6.24
CA THR A 457 14.08 -37.58 -7.08
C THR A 457 12.72 -37.42 -6.43
N ALA A 458 11.86 -36.60 -7.03
CA ALA A 458 10.44 -36.66 -6.81
C ALA A 458 9.98 -38.08 -7.19
N THR A 459 9.64 -38.89 -6.18
CA THR A 459 8.98 -40.17 -6.41
C THR A 459 7.60 -39.86 -6.96
N THR A 460 7.44 -40.12 -8.26
CA THR A 460 6.15 -40.19 -8.94
C THR A 460 5.26 -41.21 -8.23
N MET A 461 4.21 -40.73 -7.54
CA MET A 461 3.13 -41.58 -7.07
C MET A 461 2.30 -42.04 -8.28
N PRO A 462 1.90 -43.32 -8.36
CA PRO A 462 0.92 -43.77 -9.35
C PRO A 462 -0.44 -43.09 -9.08
N PRO A 463 -1.27 -42.84 -10.10
CA PRO A 463 -2.56 -42.18 -9.92
C PRO A 463 -3.47 -43.05 -9.05
N GLN A 464 -3.80 -42.56 -7.85
CA GLN A 464 -4.86 -43.13 -7.02
C GLN A 464 -6.20 -42.81 -7.68
N GLN A 465 -6.93 -43.86 -8.05
CA GLN A 465 -8.34 -43.80 -8.43
C GLN A 465 -9.15 -43.13 -7.31
N PRO A 466 -10.15 -42.29 -7.65
CA PRO A 466 -11.03 -41.70 -6.65
C PRO A 466 -11.83 -42.82 -5.95
N PRO A 467 -11.94 -42.82 -4.61
CA PRO A 467 -12.85 -43.73 -3.94
C PRO A 467 -14.29 -43.38 -4.32
N ALA A 468 -15.06 -44.44 -4.61
CA ALA A 468 -16.46 -44.39 -4.99
C ALA A 468 -17.30 -43.53 -4.03
N ALA A 469 -18.14 -42.68 -4.62
CA ALA A 469 -19.21 -41.98 -3.93
C ALA A 469 -20.10 -43.00 -3.21
N LYS A 470 -20.24 -42.83 -1.89
CA LYS A 470 -21.38 -43.38 -1.16
C LYS A 470 -22.42 -42.27 -1.11
N ASP A 471 -23.49 -42.47 -1.87
CA ASP A 471 -24.75 -41.77 -1.76
C ASP A 471 -25.34 -42.01 -0.36
N ASP A 472 -25.48 -40.95 0.44
CA ASP A 472 -26.49 -40.88 1.49
C ASP A 472 -27.54 -39.86 1.02
N ASP A 473 -28.52 -40.39 0.28
CA ASP A 473 -29.75 -39.71 -0.10
C ASP A 473 -30.58 -39.40 1.15
N LEU A 474 -30.78 -38.11 1.45
CA LEU A 474 -31.65 -37.64 2.52
C LEU A 474 -33.06 -37.23 2.06
N PHE A 475 -33.47 -37.50 0.81
CA PHE A 475 -34.84 -37.26 0.35
C PHE A 475 -35.27 -38.31 -0.71
N PRO A 476 -36.26 -39.18 -0.42
CA PRO A 476 -36.70 -40.17 -1.38
C PRO A 476 -37.61 -39.54 -2.47
N ASP A 477 -37.41 -40.07 -3.66
CA ASP A 477 -38.03 -39.74 -4.93
C ASP A 477 -39.57 -39.87 -4.92
N HIS A 478 -40.27 -38.82 -5.38
CA HIS A 478 -41.61 -38.94 -5.97
C HIS A 478 -41.71 -38.08 -7.22
N LYS A 479 -41.41 -38.69 -8.37
CA LYS A 479 -42.00 -38.29 -9.65
C LYS A 479 -43.53 -38.39 -9.59
N ARG A 480 -44.21 -37.29 -9.91
CA ARG A 480 -45.14 -37.22 -11.05
C ARG A 480 -45.66 -35.80 -11.28
N ASP A 481 -45.56 -35.41 -12.54
CA ASP A 481 -46.36 -34.46 -13.31
C ASP A 481 -47.55 -33.81 -12.61
N GLU A 482 -47.63 -32.47 -12.65
CA GLU A 482 -48.86 -31.75 -13.02
C GLU A 482 -48.60 -30.25 -13.28
N GLN A 483 -48.98 -29.87 -14.49
CA GLN A 483 -49.31 -28.56 -15.05
C GLN A 483 -49.49 -27.38 -14.07
N PHE A 484 -48.75 -26.29 -14.31
CA PHE A 484 -49.23 -24.95 -13.98
C PHE A 484 -49.35 -24.12 -15.26
N GLU A 485 -50.59 -24.01 -15.73
CA GLU A 485 -51.03 -23.11 -16.80
C GLU A 485 -50.91 -21.65 -16.35
N ILE A 486 -50.38 -20.81 -17.23
CA ILE A 486 -50.41 -19.35 -17.08
C ILE A 486 -51.87 -18.88 -17.26
N PRO A 487 -52.46 -18.15 -16.29
CA PRO A 487 -53.83 -17.66 -16.39
C PRO A 487 -54.06 -16.78 -17.62
N ALA A 488 -55.14 -17.06 -18.35
CA ALA A 488 -55.47 -16.44 -19.65
C ALA A 488 -55.70 -14.92 -19.64
N PHE A 489 -55.75 -14.26 -18.47
CA PHE A 489 -55.96 -12.81 -18.37
C PHE A 489 -54.67 -11.98 -18.44
N LEU A 490 -53.48 -12.60 -18.33
CA LEU A 490 -52.18 -11.91 -18.41
C LEU A 490 -51.62 -11.82 -19.84
N ARG A 491 -52.33 -12.34 -20.85
CA ARG A 491 -51.95 -12.23 -22.27
C ARG A 491 -52.80 -11.19 -23.00
N ARG A 492 -52.32 -9.94 -22.99
CA ARG A 492 -52.58 -8.83 -23.94
C ARG A 492 -52.96 -7.54 -23.21
N GLN A 493 -52.08 -6.54 -23.27
CA GLN A 493 -52.26 -5.40 -24.20
C GLN A 493 -50.95 -4.63 -24.29
N SER A 494 -50.18 -4.91 -25.34
CA SER A 494 -49.40 -3.89 -26.03
C SER A 494 -50.33 -3.26 -27.06
N ASN A 495 -50.65 -1.98 -26.83
CA ASN A 495 -50.89 -0.98 -27.86
C ASN A 495 -50.50 0.38 -27.29
#